data_AF-A0A0A1SXB9-F1
#
_entry.id   AF-A0A0A1SXB9-F1
#
_cell.length_a   1.000
_cell.length_b   1.000
_cell.length_c   1.000
_cell.angle_alpha   90.00
_cell.angle_beta   90.00
_cell.angle_gamma   90.00
#
_symmetry.space_group_name_H-M   'P 1'
#
loop_
_entity.id
_entity.type
_entity.pdbx_description
1 polymer ?
#
loop_
_entity_poly.entity_id
_entity_poly.type
_entity_poly.pdbx_seq_one_letter_code
_entity_poly.pdbx_strand_id
1 'polypeptide(L)'
;MQFTTLTLIAAASAAAASPTGLNDRAAMSGCDQGYCPDHNAPLDFFSSIGSNGQYETHVRVHDTYGCHSGLALATSENCSITVIDGKYNEVCMDKTYMRGHVFQNDTGIKTCYDLGTEDLPRCRTSLLWLEKVIPCE
;
A
#
# COMPACT_ATOMS: atom_id res chain seq x y z
N MET A 1 32.37 -32.37 -53.59
CA MET A 1 31.04 -32.27 -52.97
C MET A 1 31.28 -32.03 -51.49
N GLN A 2 31.05 -30.81 -51.00
CA GLN A 2 31.30 -30.48 -49.61
C GLN A 2 30.06 -29.74 -49.10
N PHE A 3 29.39 -30.37 -48.14
CA PHE A 3 28.10 -29.97 -47.62
C PHE A 3 28.25 -28.85 -46.57
N THR A 4 27.37 -27.87 -46.71
CA THR A 4 27.12 -26.73 -45.86
C THR A 4 26.58 -27.17 -44.49
N THR A 5 27.06 -26.56 -43.41
CA THR A 5 26.33 -26.49 -42.13
C THR A 5 26.51 -25.11 -41.51
N LEU A 6 25.48 -24.26 -41.69
CA LEU A 6 25.26 -23.07 -40.85
C LEU A 6 24.51 -23.53 -39.60
N THR A 7 25.12 -23.35 -38.44
CA THR A 7 24.46 -23.52 -37.14
C THR A 7 23.87 -22.17 -36.71
N LEU A 8 22.54 -22.05 -36.69
CA LEU A 8 21.85 -20.95 -36.04
C LEU A 8 21.97 -21.10 -34.52
N ILE A 9 22.57 -20.12 -33.85
CA ILE A 9 22.49 -19.98 -32.39
C ILE A 9 21.23 -19.16 -32.10
N ALA A 10 20.18 -19.83 -31.59
CA ALA A 10 18.99 -19.18 -31.10
C ALA A 10 19.31 -18.40 -29.81
N ALA A 11 19.05 -17.09 -29.81
CA ALA A 11 19.06 -16.27 -28.61
C ALA A 11 17.90 -16.72 -27.71
N ALA A 12 18.21 -17.45 -26.64
CA ALA A 12 17.25 -17.71 -25.58
C ALA A 12 17.05 -16.40 -24.80
N SER A 13 15.98 -15.68 -25.16
CA SER A 13 15.43 -14.61 -24.32
C SER A 13 15.02 -15.23 -22.99
N ALA A 14 15.87 -15.10 -21.96
CA ALA A 14 15.46 -15.33 -20.60
C ALA A 14 14.45 -14.24 -20.23
N ALA A 15 13.18 -14.49 -20.50
CA ALA A 15 12.11 -13.83 -19.79
C ALA A 15 12.27 -14.25 -18.33
N ALA A 16 12.90 -13.41 -17.52
CA ALA A 16 12.78 -13.50 -16.09
C ALA A 16 11.28 -13.39 -15.79
N ALA A 17 10.66 -14.53 -15.56
CA ALA A 17 9.32 -14.59 -15.01
C ALA A 17 9.40 -13.86 -13.67
N SER A 18 8.89 -12.62 -13.63
CA SER A 18 8.55 -11.99 -12.37
C SER A 18 7.68 -12.99 -11.61
N PRO A 19 7.96 -13.25 -10.32
CA PRO A 19 7.13 -14.13 -9.52
C PRO A 19 5.74 -13.51 -9.43
N THR A 20 4.84 -13.97 -10.29
CA THR A 20 3.41 -13.78 -10.16
C THR A 20 2.99 -14.65 -8.99
N GLY A 21 2.53 -14.01 -7.91
CA GLY A 21 1.82 -14.72 -6.85
C GLY A 21 2.50 -14.69 -5.49
N LEU A 22 2.55 -13.51 -4.88
CA LEU A 22 2.37 -13.38 -3.44
C LEU A 22 1.28 -12.33 -3.17
N ASN A 23 0.03 -12.79 -3.23
CA ASN A 23 -1.11 -12.25 -2.50
C ASN A 23 -1.51 -10.77 -2.71
N ASP A 24 -1.80 -10.35 -3.94
CA ASP A 24 -2.76 -9.25 -4.17
C ASP A 24 -4.18 -9.76 -3.85
N ARG A 25 -4.45 -10.14 -2.59
CA ARG A 25 -5.83 -10.29 -2.15
C ARG A 25 -6.42 -8.89 -2.07
N ALA A 26 -7.16 -8.54 -3.13
CA ALA A 26 -8.11 -7.44 -3.11
C ALA A 26 -8.94 -7.50 -1.82
N ALA A 27 -9.31 -6.33 -1.30
CA ALA A 27 -10.14 -6.25 -0.11
C ALA A 27 -11.36 -7.18 -0.24
N MET A 28 -11.51 -8.08 0.73
CA MET A 28 -12.60 -9.05 0.69
C MET A 28 -13.84 -8.42 1.31
N SER A 29 -15.00 -8.62 0.68
CA SER A 29 -16.27 -8.18 1.24
C SER A 29 -16.46 -8.77 2.65
N GLY A 30 -16.69 -7.93 3.66
CA GLY A 30 -16.89 -8.37 5.04
C GLY A 30 -15.87 -7.75 6.01
N CYS A 31 -15.39 -8.55 6.98
CA CYS A 31 -14.45 -8.08 8.00
C CYS A 31 -12.99 -8.41 7.69
N ASP A 32 -12.74 -9.16 6.61
CA ASP A 32 -11.40 -9.45 6.12
C ASP A 32 -11.02 -8.39 5.08
N GLN A 33 -10.21 -7.41 5.48
CA GLN A 33 -9.85 -6.28 4.62
C GLN A 33 -8.72 -6.63 3.63
N GLY A 34 -8.13 -7.83 3.69
CA GLY A 34 -7.04 -8.20 2.80
C GLY A 34 -5.78 -7.32 2.94
N TYR A 35 -4.98 -7.26 1.88
CA TYR A 35 -3.68 -6.55 1.89
C TYR A 35 -3.67 -5.28 1.04
N CYS A 36 -4.56 -5.20 0.04
CA CYS A 36 -4.68 -4.04 -0.81
C CYS A 36 -5.54 -2.96 -0.17
N PRO A 37 -5.21 -1.67 -0.38
CA PRO A 37 -6.11 -0.58 -0.04
C PRO A 37 -7.47 -0.69 -0.74
N ASP A 38 -8.49 -0.16 -0.09
CA ASP A 38 -9.84 0.00 -0.63
C ASP A 38 -9.96 1.26 -1.50
N HIS A 39 -11.12 1.41 -2.15
CA HIS A 39 -11.49 2.62 -2.91
C HIS A 39 -10.51 3.03 -4.02
N ASN A 40 -9.69 2.08 -4.51
CA ASN A 40 -8.60 2.34 -5.47
C ASN A 40 -7.63 3.43 -4.98
N ALA A 41 -7.51 3.60 -3.66
CA ALA A 41 -6.55 4.51 -3.05
C ALA A 41 -5.13 3.93 -3.15
N PRO A 42 -4.09 4.77 -3.26
CA PRO A 42 -2.71 4.29 -3.20
C PRO A 42 -2.34 3.79 -1.80
N LEU A 43 -3.07 4.26 -0.77
CA LEU A 43 -2.79 3.97 0.62
C LEU A 43 -4.05 4.15 1.45
N ASP A 44 -4.24 3.26 2.43
CA ASP A 44 -5.22 3.46 3.51
C ASP A 44 -4.75 2.91 4.86
N PHE A 45 -5.49 3.29 5.89
CA PHE A 45 -5.39 2.79 7.25
C PHE A 45 -6.67 2.03 7.57
N PHE A 46 -6.54 0.86 8.19
CA PHE A 46 -7.66 0.13 8.77
C PHE A 46 -7.34 -0.28 10.20
N SER A 47 -8.32 -0.18 11.10
CA SER A 47 -8.14 -0.59 12.50
C SER A 47 -8.91 -1.88 12.78
N SER A 48 -8.24 -2.93 13.26
CA SER A 48 -8.87 -4.20 13.65
C SER A 48 -8.57 -4.57 15.10
N ILE A 49 -9.34 -5.49 15.69
CA ILE A 49 -9.06 -5.98 17.04
C ILE A 49 -8.01 -7.10 16.94
N GLY A 50 -6.82 -6.86 17.50
CA GLY A 50 -5.73 -7.82 17.58
C GLY A 50 -6.01 -8.98 18.54
N SER A 51 -5.12 -9.98 18.57
CA SER A 51 -5.30 -11.20 19.37
C SER A 51 -5.32 -10.96 20.89
N ASN A 52 -4.82 -9.80 21.34
CA ASN A 52 -4.84 -9.35 22.73
C ASN A 52 -6.10 -8.54 23.08
N GLY A 53 -7.04 -8.38 22.14
CA GLY A 53 -8.26 -7.59 22.31
C GLY A 53 -8.09 -6.08 22.18
N GLN A 54 -6.90 -5.60 21.83
CA GLN A 54 -6.61 -4.18 21.58
C GLN A 54 -6.84 -3.83 20.11
N TYR A 55 -7.10 -2.56 19.80
CA TYR A 55 -7.13 -2.09 18.43
C TYR A 55 -5.71 -1.99 17.87
N GLU A 56 -5.49 -2.62 16.72
CA GLU A 56 -4.30 -2.53 15.89
C GLU A 56 -4.66 -1.76 14.63
N THR A 57 -3.92 -0.70 14.34
CA THR A 57 -4.03 0.01 13.06
C THR A 57 -3.00 -0.56 12.11
N HIS A 58 -3.47 -0.91 10.92
CA HIS A 58 -2.65 -1.38 9.82
C HIS A 58 -2.62 -0.33 8.73
N VAL A 59 -1.49 -0.24 8.04
CA VAL A 59 -1.34 0.55 6.82
C VAL A 59 -1.30 -0.41 5.65
N ARG A 60 -2.12 -0.18 4.63
CA ARG A 60 -2.08 -0.87 3.34
C ARG A 60 -1.57 0.10 2.28
N VAL A 61 -0.72 -0.40 1.40
CA VAL A 61 -0.11 0.38 0.31
C VAL A 61 -0.28 -0.41 -0.98
N HIS A 62 -0.58 0.30 -2.06
CA HIS A 62 -0.51 -0.22 -3.42
C HIS A 62 0.46 0.65 -4.20
N ASP A 63 1.63 0.08 -4.50
CA ASP A 63 2.72 0.77 -5.20
C ASP A 63 3.20 -0.04 -6.43
N THR A 64 4.34 0.33 -7.02
CA THR A 64 4.87 -0.35 -8.22
C THR A 64 5.22 -1.82 -8.01
N TYR A 65 5.34 -2.29 -6.77
CA TYR A 65 5.63 -3.68 -6.41
C TYR A 65 4.37 -4.48 -6.05
N GLY A 66 3.19 -3.88 -6.12
CA GLY A 66 1.90 -4.50 -5.80
C GLY A 66 1.35 -4.03 -4.46
N CYS A 67 0.48 -4.83 -3.86
CA CYS A 67 -0.09 -4.53 -2.55
C CYS A 67 0.74 -5.11 -1.41
N HIS A 68 0.92 -4.34 -0.35
CA HIS A 68 1.44 -4.83 0.93
C HIS A 68 0.79 -4.13 2.10
N SER A 69 0.80 -4.80 3.24
CA SER A 69 0.33 -4.24 4.49
C SER A 69 1.29 -4.49 5.64
N GLY A 70 1.23 -3.63 6.63
CA GLY A 70 2.00 -3.75 7.86
C GLY A 70 1.24 -3.14 9.02
N LEU A 71 1.66 -3.47 10.24
CA LEU A 71 1.24 -2.72 11.40
C LEU A 71 1.76 -1.29 11.28
N ALA A 72 0.90 -0.32 11.57
CA ALA A 72 1.29 1.06 11.65
C ALA A 72 2.34 1.20 12.77
N LEU A 73 3.60 1.35 12.40
CA LEU A 73 4.65 1.75 13.33
C LEU A 73 4.39 3.21 13.71
N ALA A 74 3.67 3.42 14.80
CA ALA A 74 3.27 4.75 15.23
C ALA A 74 4.51 5.61 15.51
N THR A 75 4.69 6.69 14.76
CA THR A 75 5.65 7.76 15.13
C THR A 75 4.97 8.80 16.03
N SER A 76 3.64 8.90 15.95
CA SER A 76 2.75 9.68 16.81
C SER A 76 1.31 9.13 16.73
N GLU A 77 0.33 9.75 17.39
CA GLU A 77 -1.07 9.27 17.49
C GLU A 77 -1.76 9.02 16.13
N ASN A 78 -1.25 9.57 15.03
CA ASN A 78 -1.88 9.52 13.71
C ASN A 78 -0.89 9.33 12.54
N CYS A 79 0.38 9.02 12.84
CA CYS A 79 1.43 8.92 11.83
C CYS A 79 2.13 7.56 11.87
N SER A 80 2.55 7.07 10.71
CA SER A 80 3.31 5.84 10.58
C SER A 80 4.38 5.93 9.51
N ILE A 81 5.50 5.24 9.74
CA ILE A 81 6.49 4.99 8.68
C ILE A 81 6.07 3.75 7.89
N THR A 82 5.94 3.90 6.57
CA THR A 82 5.68 2.78 5.65
C THR A 82 6.62 2.83 4.46
N VAL A 83 6.70 1.72 3.72
CA VAL A 83 7.48 1.62 2.49
C VAL A 83 6.55 1.90 1.31
N ILE A 84 6.91 2.86 0.46
CA ILE A 84 6.24 3.18 -0.80
C ILE A 84 7.32 3.25 -1.87
N ASP A 85 7.16 2.47 -2.94
CA ASP A 85 8.12 2.29 -4.03
C ASP A 85 9.54 1.99 -3.53
N GLY A 86 9.63 1.13 -2.51
CA GLY A 86 10.91 0.68 -1.93
C GLY A 86 11.60 1.69 -1.01
N LYS A 87 10.93 2.80 -0.67
CA LYS A 87 11.49 3.86 0.18
C LYS A 87 10.64 4.09 1.43
N TYR A 88 11.28 4.49 2.53
CA TYR A 88 10.59 4.84 3.77
C TYR A 88 9.96 6.23 3.68
N ASN A 89 8.66 6.29 3.88
CA ASN A 89 7.86 7.51 3.89
C ASN A 89 7.13 7.63 5.22
N GLU A 90 7.02 8.84 5.75
CA GLU A 90 6.10 9.12 6.84
C GLU A 90 4.71 9.42 6.27
N VAL A 91 3.69 8.79 6.84
CA VAL A 91 2.30 8.95 6.42
C VAL A 91 1.49 9.32 7.65
N CYS A 92 0.83 10.46 7.60
CA CYS A 92 -0.02 10.95 8.68
C CYS A 92 -1.45 11.11 8.20
N MET A 93 -2.41 10.72 9.02
CA MET A 93 -3.84 10.86 8.73
C MET A 93 -4.56 11.49 9.91
N ASP A 94 -5.07 12.71 9.73
CA ASP A 94 -5.84 13.41 10.74
C ASP A 94 -7.34 13.35 10.42
N LYS A 95 -8.05 12.45 11.10
CA LYS A 95 -9.51 12.29 10.97
C LYS A 95 -10.28 13.51 11.49
N THR A 96 -9.69 14.36 12.35
CA THR A 96 -10.34 15.55 12.90
C THR A 96 -10.54 16.60 11.82
N TYR A 97 -9.51 16.81 10.99
CA TYR A 97 -9.54 17.78 9.90
C TYR A 97 -9.82 17.14 8.53
N MET A 98 -9.94 15.81 8.47
CA MET A 98 -10.07 15.04 7.24
C MET A 98 -8.92 15.32 6.26
N ARG A 99 -7.70 15.41 6.80
CA ARG A 99 -6.47 15.72 6.04
C ARG A 99 -5.41 14.66 6.29
N GLY A 100 -4.77 14.22 5.21
CA GLY A 100 -3.61 13.34 5.27
C GLY A 100 -2.39 13.98 4.62
N HIS A 101 -1.21 13.44 4.91
CA HIS A 101 -0.05 13.72 4.09
C HIS A 101 0.90 12.53 4.04
N VAL A 102 1.66 12.48 2.94
CA VAL A 102 2.82 11.62 2.75
C VAL A 102 4.04 12.52 2.69
N PHE A 103 5.01 12.28 3.56
CA PHE A 103 6.30 12.93 3.56
C PHE A 103 7.38 11.95 3.09
N GLN A 104 7.97 12.25 1.95
CA GLN A 104 9.05 11.48 1.34
C GLN A 104 10.36 11.83 2.03
N ASN A 105 10.84 10.94 2.91
CA ASN A 105 12.01 11.23 3.75
C ASN A 105 13.31 11.44 2.95
N ASP A 106 13.39 10.88 1.74
CA ASP A 106 14.58 10.99 0.88
C ASP A 106 14.63 12.30 0.09
N THR A 107 13.49 12.79 -0.39
CA THR A 107 13.39 14.03 -1.19
C THR A 107 12.97 15.25 -0.36
N GLY A 108 12.41 15.04 0.83
CA GLY A 108 11.80 16.10 1.65
C GLY A 108 10.49 16.63 1.09
N ILE A 109 9.89 15.96 0.10
CA ILE A 109 8.63 16.39 -0.52
C ILE A 109 7.46 15.95 0.37
N LYS A 110 6.61 16.92 0.72
CA LYS A 110 5.32 16.68 1.37
C LYS A 110 4.20 16.76 0.34
N THR A 111 3.38 15.72 0.27
CA THR A 111 2.16 15.71 -0.53
C THR A 111 0.97 15.58 0.41
N CYS A 112 0.01 16.51 0.31
CA CYS A 112 -1.16 16.55 1.18
C CYS A 112 -2.39 16.03 0.44
N TYR A 113 -3.32 15.45 1.20
CA TYR A 113 -4.50 14.78 0.69
C TYR A 113 -5.74 15.13 1.51
N ASP A 114 -6.90 15.19 0.86
CA ASP A 114 -8.18 14.95 1.51
C ASP A 114 -8.28 13.47 1.90
N LEU A 115 -8.95 13.20 3.02
CA LEU A 115 -9.21 11.84 3.47
C LEU A 115 -10.64 11.41 3.15
N GLY A 116 -10.80 10.16 2.73
CA GLY A 116 -12.07 9.45 2.77
C GLY A 116 -12.12 8.53 3.97
N THR A 117 -13.32 8.28 4.51
CA THR A 117 -13.51 7.36 5.63
C THR A 117 -14.78 6.53 5.47
N GLU A 118 -14.73 5.31 5.98
CA GLU A 118 -15.86 4.38 6.00
C GLU A 118 -15.85 3.63 7.33
N ASP A 119 -16.97 3.69 8.05
CA ASP A 119 -17.13 2.90 9.26
C ASP A 119 -17.82 1.58 8.92
N LEU A 120 -17.20 0.47 9.33
CA LEU A 120 -17.69 -0.89 9.13
C LEU A 120 -18.11 -1.49 10.49
N PRO A 121 -19.29 -1.10 11.02
CA PRO A 121 -19.68 -1.39 12.41
C PRO A 121 -19.85 -2.88 12.68
N ARG A 122 -20.25 -3.67 11.67
CA ARG A 122 -20.34 -5.14 11.78
C ARG A 122 -18.98 -5.79 12.06
N CYS A 123 -17.91 -5.11 11.68
CA CYS A 123 -16.54 -5.59 11.77
C CYS A 123 -15.73 -4.86 12.85
N ARG A 124 -16.36 -3.91 13.58
CA ARG A 124 -15.70 -3.04 14.57
C ARG A 124 -14.41 -2.44 13.99
N THR A 125 -14.45 -2.05 12.73
CA THR A 125 -13.32 -1.47 12.01
C THR A 125 -13.76 -0.18 11.34
N SER A 126 -12.80 0.68 11.09
CA SER A 126 -12.96 1.90 10.30
C SER A 126 -11.82 1.95 9.29
N LEU A 127 -12.15 2.39 8.09
CA LEU A 127 -11.22 2.66 7.01
C LEU A 127 -10.99 4.18 6.92
N LEU A 128 -9.76 4.55 6.61
CA LEU A 128 -9.34 5.91 6.35
C LEU A 128 -8.33 5.90 5.20
N TRP A 129 -8.62 6.54 4.08
CA TRP A 129 -7.77 6.46 2.88
C TRP A 129 -7.42 7.84 2.33
N LEU A 130 -6.31 7.91 1.57
CA LEU A 130 -5.93 9.10 0.82
C LEU A 130 -6.80 9.20 -0.43
N GLU A 131 -7.66 10.21 -0.50
CA GLU A 131 -8.64 10.35 -1.58
C GLU A 131 -8.13 11.23 -2.72
N LYS A 132 -7.75 12.48 -2.41
CA LYS A 132 -7.45 13.49 -3.42
C LYS A 132 -6.29 14.37 -2.99
N VAL A 133 -5.33 14.61 -3.90
CA VAL A 133 -4.23 15.55 -3.68
C VAL A 133 -4.73 16.99 -3.57
N ILE A 134 -4.23 17.70 -2.55
CA ILE A 134 -4.55 19.09 -2.24
C ILE A 134 -3.26 19.88 -1.90
N PRO A 135 -3.32 21.23 -1.88
CA PRO A 135 -2.23 22.03 -1.33
C PRO A 135 -1.95 21.69 0.14
N CYS A 136 -0.68 21.72 0.53
CA CYS A 136 -0.29 21.67 1.94
C CYS A 136 -0.41 23.06 2.54
N GLU A 137 -1.28 23.21 3.53
CA GLU A 137 -1.48 24.44 4.32
C GLU A 137 -0.70 24.41 5.63
#